data_AF-A0A166DKV2-F1
#
_entry.id   AF-A0A166DKV2-F1
#
_cell.length_a   1.000
_cell.length_b   1.000
_cell.length_c   1.000
_cell.angle_alpha   90.00
_cell.angle_beta   90.00
_cell.angle_gamma   90.00
#
_symmetry.space_group_name_H-M   'P 1'
#
loop_
_entity.id
_entity.type
_entity.pdbx_description
1 polymer ?
#
loop_
_entity_poly.entity_id
_entity_poly.type
_entity_poly.pdbx_seq_one_letter_code
_entity_poly.pdbx_strand_id
1 'polypeptide(L)'
;MRIYLDTCCYNRPFDDKSLMNIKLESLSKLLIQEKIRQGEYDLVWSYILDFENHCNPYEEKKNYIQKWEKIAVYFCDYSDKITKKAKELEKMGIKQKDAIHIMCYNK
;
A
#
# COMPACT_ATOMS: atom_id res chain seq x y z
N MET A 1 -5.13 -15.81 -0.93
CA MET A 1 -3.73 -15.35 -1.14
C MET A 1 -3.60 -13.95 -0.56
N ARG A 2 -2.52 -13.62 0.17
CA ARG A 2 -2.35 -12.29 0.77
C ARG A 2 -1.72 -11.31 -0.20
N ILE A 3 -2.25 -10.10 -0.24
CA ILE A 3 -1.76 -9.00 -1.07
C ILE A 3 -1.50 -7.77 -0.19
N TYR A 4 -0.32 -7.19 -0.36
CA TYR A 4 0.03 -5.89 0.18
C TYR A 4 0.19 -4.91 -0.99
N LEU A 5 -0.47 -3.75 -0.89
CA LEU A 5 -0.37 -2.68 -1.87
C LEU A 5 0.26 -1.46 -1.22
N ASP A 6 1.32 -0.93 -1.83
CA ASP A 6 1.93 0.34 -1.45
C ASP A 6 0.96 1.51 -1.73
N THR A 7 1.08 2.61 -0.98
CA THR A 7 0.36 3.87 -1.22
C THR A 7 0.50 4.36 -2.66
N CYS A 8 1.65 4.15 -3.31
CA CYS A 8 1.85 4.48 -4.72
C CYS A 8 0.92 3.68 -5.64
N CYS A 9 0.70 2.38 -5.35
CA CYS A 9 -0.24 1.55 -6.09
C CYS A 9 -1.67 2.11 -5.97
N TYR A 10 -2.06 2.55 -4.78
CA TYR A 10 -3.37 3.15 -4.54
C TYR A 10 -3.57 4.46 -5.32
N ASN A 11 -2.52 5.28 -5.43
CA ASN A 11 -2.57 6.54 -6.15
C ASN A 11 -2.49 6.38 -7.68
N ARG A 12 -1.95 5.27 -8.19
CA ARG A 12 -1.69 5.07 -9.62
C ARG A 12 -2.90 5.35 -10.54
N PRO A 13 -4.15 4.95 -10.21
CA PRO A 13 -5.33 5.30 -11.01
C PRO A 13 -5.66 6.80 -11.10
N PHE A 14 -5.03 7.65 -10.28
CA PHE A 14 -5.20 9.11 -10.31
C PHE A 14 -4.06 9.83 -11.04
N ASP A 15 -3.03 9.11 -11.46
CA ASP A 15 -1.93 9.68 -12.23
C ASP A 15 -2.37 9.97 -13.68
N ASP A 16 -1.55 10.76 -14.40
CA ASP A 16 -1.74 11.04 -15.82
C ASP A 16 -1.60 9.75 -16.63
N LYS A 17 -2.67 9.39 -17.35
CA LYS A 17 -2.75 8.16 -18.15
C LYS A 17 -2.39 8.38 -19.61
N SER A 18 -1.78 9.52 -19.95
CA SER A 18 -1.20 9.78 -21.27
C SER A 18 -0.15 8.73 -21.63
N LEU A 19 0.58 8.21 -20.64
CA LEU A 19 1.53 7.12 -20.82
C LEU A 19 0.87 5.74 -20.67
N MET A 20 1.14 4.87 -21.65
CA MET A 20 0.53 3.54 -21.73
C MET A 20 0.88 2.64 -20.53
N ASN A 21 2.09 2.77 -19.97
CA ASN A 21 2.49 2.01 -18.78
C ASN A 21 1.62 2.37 -17.56
N ILE A 22 1.38 3.66 -17.30
CA ILE A 22 0.54 4.12 -16.18
C ILE A 22 -0.89 3.60 -16.34
N LYS A 23 -1.40 3.57 -17.59
CA LYS A 23 -2.72 3.00 -17.89
C LYS A 23 -2.78 1.50 -17.58
N LEU A 24 -1.79 0.72 -18.02
CA LEU A 24 -1.74 -0.72 -17.77
C LEU A 24 -1.56 -1.04 -16.28
N GLU A 25 -0.66 -0.33 -15.58
CA GLU A 25 -0.48 -0.48 -14.13
C GLU A 25 -1.77 -0.17 -13.36
N SER A 26 -2.48 0.90 -13.76
CA SER A 26 -3.77 1.25 -13.17
C SER A 26 -4.81 0.15 -13.36
N LEU A 27 -4.91 -0.42 -14.57
CA LEU A 27 -5.86 -1.50 -14.86
C LEU A 27 -5.53 -2.77 -14.08
N SER A 28 -4.25 -3.17 -14.04
CA SER A 28 -3.79 -4.34 -13.27
C SER A 28 -4.10 -4.18 -11.78
N LYS A 29 -3.85 -2.99 -11.22
CA LYS A 29 -4.19 -2.69 -9.82
C LYS A 29 -5.70 -2.75 -9.58
N LEU A 30 -6.52 -2.22 -10.47
CA LEU A 30 -7.98 -2.29 -10.36
C LEU A 30 -8.50 -3.73 -10.41
N LEU A 31 -7.89 -4.59 -11.22
CA LEU A 31 -8.22 -6.02 -11.27
C LEU A 31 -7.89 -6.72 -9.94
N ILE A 32 -6.71 -6.46 -9.36
CA ILE A 32 -6.34 -7.00 -8.04
C ILE A 32 -7.34 -6.54 -6.96
N GLN A 33 -7.75 -5.27 -7.01
CA GLN A 33 -8.73 -4.71 -6.10
C GLN A 33 -10.10 -5.37 -6.22
N GLU A 34 -10.54 -5.69 -7.43
CA GLU A 34 -11.78 -6.42 -7.64
C GLU A 34 -11.71 -7.84 -7.07
N LYS A 35 -10.56 -8.52 -7.24
CA LYS A 35 -10.32 -9.85 -6.67
C LYS A 35 -10.30 -9.86 -5.14
N ILE A 36 -9.78 -8.78 -4.52
CA ILE A 36 -9.89 -8.58 -3.07
C ILE A 36 -11.36 -8.45 -2.66
N ARG A 37 -12.16 -7.64 -3.38
CA ARG A 37 -13.59 -7.45 -3.07
C ARG A 37 -14.41 -8.72 -3.23
N GLN A 38 -14.02 -9.60 -4.15
CA GLN A 38 -14.65 -10.91 -4.38
C GLN A 38 -14.24 -11.95 -3.33
N GLY A 39 -13.32 -11.62 -2.41
CA GLY A 39 -12.81 -12.53 -1.39
C GLY A 39 -11.81 -13.57 -1.92
N GLU A 40 -11.31 -13.41 -3.14
CA GLU A 40 -10.28 -14.30 -3.69
C GLU A 40 -8.90 -13.99 -3.07
N TYR A 41 -8.66 -12.72 -2.73
CA TYR A 41 -7.43 -12.24 -2.10
C TYR A 41 -7.70 -11.54 -0.77
N ASP A 42 -6.80 -11.77 0.17
CA ASP A 42 -6.79 -11.15 1.49
C ASP A 42 -5.94 -9.88 1.44
N LEU A 43 -6.52 -8.74 1.77
CA LEU A 43 -5.79 -7.49 1.82
C LEU A 43 -5.08 -7.32 3.17
N VAL A 44 -3.79 -6.98 3.10
CA VAL A 44 -2.99 -6.54 4.24
C VAL A 44 -2.93 -5.01 4.23
N TRP A 45 -3.25 -4.40 5.38
CA TRP A 45 -3.10 -2.98 5.64
C TRP A 45 -2.00 -2.73 6.67
N SER A 46 -1.44 -1.53 6.73
CA SER A 46 -0.38 -1.21 7.69
C SER A 46 -0.40 0.25 8.08
N TYR A 47 0.09 0.55 9.29
CA TYR A 47 0.18 1.91 9.82
C TYR A 47 0.93 2.90 8.90
N ILE A 48 1.90 2.43 8.11
CA ILE A 48 2.65 3.28 7.18
C ILE A 48 1.76 3.76 6.02
N LEU A 49 0.77 2.94 5.59
CA LEU A 49 -0.21 3.35 4.57
C LEU A 49 -1.09 4.47 5.11
N ASP A 50 -1.52 4.40 6.38
CA ASP A 50 -2.29 5.48 7.00
C ASP A 50 -1.48 6.77 7.06
N PHE A 51 -0.22 6.68 7.48
CA PHE A 51 0.67 7.83 7.53
C PHE A 51 0.85 8.48 6.15
N GLU A 52 1.18 7.69 5.13
CA GLU A 52 1.40 8.21 3.78
C GLU A 52 0.11 8.73 3.13
N ASN A 53 -1.02 8.04 3.34
CA ASN A 53 -2.31 8.51 2.88
C ASN A 53 -2.69 9.82 3.57
N HIS A 54 -2.43 9.96 4.87
CA HIS A 54 -2.68 11.21 5.59
C HIS A 54 -1.83 12.39 5.06
N CYS A 55 -0.63 12.14 4.54
CA CYS A 55 0.21 13.15 3.89
C CYS A 55 -0.26 13.54 2.47
N ASN A 56 -1.25 12.87 1.89
CA ASN A 56 -1.77 13.23 0.56
C ASN A 56 -2.35 14.67 0.61
N PRO A 57 -2.15 15.53 -0.40
CA PRO A 57 -2.79 16.86 -0.38
C PRO A 57 -4.26 16.82 -0.84
N TYR A 58 -4.69 15.75 -1.50
CA TYR A 58 -6.02 15.65 -2.10
C TYR A 58 -6.98 14.84 -1.23
N GLU A 59 -7.95 15.51 -0.62
CA GLU A 59 -8.90 14.90 0.33
C GLU A 59 -9.75 13.79 -0.31
N GLU A 60 -10.17 13.95 -1.56
CA GLU A 60 -10.91 12.91 -2.29
C GLU A 60 -10.09 11.63 -2.43
N LYS A 61 -8.79 11.74 -2.74
CA LYS A 61 -7.88 10.60 -2.84
C LYS A 61 -7.71 9.93 -1.48
N LYS A 62 -7.52 10.72 -0.40
CA LYS A 62 -7.47 10.18 0.97
C LYS A 62 -8.67 9.32 1.29
N ASN A 63 -9.86 9.88 1.09
CA ASN A 63 -11.12 9.24 1.41
C ASN A 63 -11.36 7.99 0.58
N TYR A 64 -10.93 7.98 -0.69
CA TYR A 64 -11.00 6.78 -1.53
C TYR A 64 -10.05 5.68 -1.04
N ILE A 65 -8.80 6.03 -0.73
CA ILE A 65 -7.77 5.08 -0.30
C ILE A 65 -8.11 4.51 1.08
N GLN A 66 -8.57 5.35 2.02
CA GLN A 66 -8.93 4.91 3.38
C GLN A 66 -10.08 3.89 3.41
N LYS A 67 -10.96 3.86 2.39
CA LYS A 67 -12.01 2.83 2.33
C LYS A 67 -11.44 1.40 2.24
N TRP A 68 -10.22 1.24 1.72
CA TRP A 68 -9.58 -0.07 1.59
C TRP A 68 -9.09 -0.63 2.92
N GLU A 69 -8.73 0.23 3.88
CA GLU A 69 -8.44 -0.18 5.26
C GLU A 69 -9.60 -1.01 5.83
N LYS A 70 -10.85 -0.58 5.61
CA LYS A 70 -12.04 -1.20 6.19
C LYS A 70 -12.33 -2.63 5.71
N ILE A 71 -11.77 -3.01 4.56
CA ILE A 71 -11.92 -4.35 3.99
C ILE A 71 -10.65 -5.19 4.14
N ALA A 72 -9.59 -4.61 4.72
CA ALA A 72 -8.40 -5.36 5.03
C ALA A 72 -8.70 -6.37 6.14
N VAL A 73 -8.13 -7.57 5.99
CA VAL A 73 -8.31 -8.69 6.92
C VAL A 73 -7.08 -8.89 7.80
N TYR A 74 -5.95 -8.28 7.43
CA TYR A 74 -4.72 -8.27 8.21
C TYR A 74 -4.21 -6.85 8.40
N PHE A 75 -3.82 -6.53 9.62
CA PHE A 75 -3.29 -5.22 9.99
C PHE A 75 -1.87 -5.36 10.55
N CYS A 76 -0.94 -4.63 9.93
CA CYS A 76 0.41 -4.46 10.43
C CYS A 76 0.47 -3.18 11.27
N ASP A 77 0.31 -3.34 12.58
CA ASP A 77 0.48 -2.25 13.52
C ASP A 77 1.94 -1.83 13.68
N TYR A 78 2.13 -0.58 14.11
CA TYR A 78 3.43 -0.09 14.53
C TYR A 78 4.04 -0.99 15.60
N SER A 79 5.33 -1.31 15.45
CA SER A 79 6.09 -2.05 16.45
C SER A 79 7.55 -1.66 16.37
N ASP A 80 8.18 -1.48 17.52
CA ASP A 80 9.63 -1.21 17.59
C ASP A 80 10.45 -2.33 16.93
N LYS A 81 9.93 -3.56 16.89
CA LYS A 81 10.57 -4.68 16.19
C LYS A 81 10.58 -4.46 14.68
N ILE A 82 9.50 -3.94 14.11
CA ILE A 82 9.38 -3.61 12.68
C ILE A 82 10.36 -2.48 12.37
N THR A 83 10.35 -1.41 13.16
CA THR A 83 11.24 -0.26 12.97
C THR A 83 12.71 -0.65 13.07
N LYS A 84 13.08 -1.51 14.03
CA LYS A 84 14.47 -2.00 14.15
C LYS A 84 14.92 -2.80 12.93
N LYS A 85 14.07 -3.70 12.43
CA LYS A 85 14.37 -4.48 11.21
C LYS A 85 14.39 -3.60 9.95
N ALA A 86 13.49 -2.63 9.84
CA ALA A 86 13.52 -1.66 8.74
C ALA A 86 14.84 -0.88 8.71
N LYS A 87 15.41 -0.52 9.88
CA LYS A 87 16.74 0.09 9.97
C LYS A 87 17.89 -0.82 9.51
N GLU A 88 17.74 -2.13 9.57
CA GLU A 88 18.72 -3.06 9.00
C GLU A 88 18.69 -3.02 7.47
N LEU A 89 17.49 -2.95 6.88
CA LEU A 89 17.30 -2.77 5.43
C LEU A 89 17.80 -1.40 4.95
N GLU A 90 17.65 -0.36 5.76
CA GLU A 90 18.20 0.97 5.46
C GLU A 90 19.72 0.95 5.28
N LYS A 91 20.45 0.15 6.09
CA LYS A 91 21.90 0.00 5.95
C LYS A 91 22.30 -0.66 4.62
N MET A 92 21.37 -1.35 3.97
CA MET A 92 21.55 -1.95 2.65
C MET A 92 21.15 -1.00 1.51
N GLY A 93 20.78 0.25 1.81
CA GLY A 93 20.42 1.27 0.82
C GLY A 93 18.92 1.37 0.50
N ILE A 94 18.06 0.60 1.17
CA ILE A 94 16.60 0.70 1.01
C ILE A 94 16.10 1.93 1.76
N LYS A 95 15.22 2.73 1.15
CA LYS A 95 14.68 3.90 1.86
C LYS A 95 13.83 3.48 3.04
N GLN A 96 13.83 4.28 4.10
CA GLN A 96 13.14 3.99 5.36
C GLN A 96 11.68 3.55 5.19
N LYS A 97 10.89 4.28 4.41
CA LYS A 97 9.47 3.96 4.21
C LYS A 97 9.29 2.64 3.47
N ASP A 98 10.03 2.46 2.38
CA ASP A 98 10.04 1.22 1.58
C ASP A 98 10.44 0.01 2.46
N ALA A 99 11.42 0.18 3.36
CA ALA A 99 11.81 -0.84 4.32
C ALA A 99 10.67 -1.20 5.28
N ILE A 100 9.88 -0.23 5.74
CA ILE A 100 8.71 -0.49 6.59
C ILE A 100 7.61 -1.23 5.80
N HIS A 101 7.33 -0.83 4.55
CA HIS A 101 6.39 -1.55 3.68
C HIS A 101 6.79 -3.04 3.53
N ILE A 102 8.07 -3.31 3.27
CA ILE A 102 8.62 -4.68 3.16
C ILE A 102 8.43 -5.45 4.48
N MET A 103 8.67 -4.80 5.62
CA MET A 103 8.52 -5.44 6.92
C MET A 103 7.06 -5.76 7.26
N CYS A 104 6.11 -4.95 6.78
CA CYS A 104 4.69 -5.17 7.00
C CYS A 104 4.06 -6.21 6.06
N TYR A 105 4.65 -6.45 4.89
CA TYR A 105 4.22 -7.53 4.00
C TYR A 105 4.40 -8.93 4.62
N ASN A 106 5.44 -9.14 5.43
CA ASN A 106 5.83 -10.45 5.97
C ASN A 106 5.07 -10.91 7.23
N LYS A 107 3.92 -10.30 7.56
CA LYS A 107 3.05 -10.72 8.68
C LYS A 107 1.84 -11.51 8.18
#